data_AF-A0A1H0E315-F1
#
_entry.id   AF-A0A1H0E315-F1
#
_cell.length_a   1.000
_cell.length_b   1.000
_cell.length_c   1.000
_cell.angle_alpha   90.00
_cell.angle_beta   90.00
_cell.angle_gamma   90.00
#
_symmetry.space_group_name_H-M   'P 1'
#
loop_
_entity.id
_entity.type
_entity.pdbx_description
1 polymer ?
#
loop_
_entity_poly.entity_id
_entity_poly.type
_entity_poly.pdbx_seq_one_letter_code
_entity_poly.pdbx_strand_id
1 'polypeptide(L)'
;MPGPVVRRTQDQRRAETERRVLDAAVQLIARKGSRAVTLAEVGRAAGYSRGIVHSHFGSREQLIEAVVRDAQRFPVPGTTGTGLDRLATLVEAYLGNVHARRPATGAFLLMWAESVASEPVLGPLYAERDRSFRQSLADVVRDGIADGSVRADADPDAVGVLLLGLLRGIGMQQVSPAGVSVDAVLAEQVVELLRRGLAA
;
A
#
# COMPACT_ATOMS: atom_id res chain seq x y z
N MET A 1 -14.67 -24.59 -35.92
CA MET A 1 -15.28 -25.25 -34.74
C MET A 1 -14.98 -24.41 -33.51
N PRO A 2 -15.96 -23.79 -32.84
CA PRO A 2 -15.71 -23.16 -31.55
C PRO A 2 -15.44 -24.27 -30.52
N GLY A 3 -14.32 -24.18 -29.79
CA GLY A 3 -13.93 -25.15 -28.76
C GLY A 3 -14.92 -25.20 -27.59
N PRO A 4 -14.88 -26.26 -26.77
CA PRO A 4 -15.84 -26.47 -25.69
C PRO A 4 -15.76 -25.34 -24.64
N VAL A 5 -16.89 -24.70 -24.36
CA VAL A 5 -17.02 -23.69 -23.31
C VAL A 5 -16.94 -24.40 -21.96
N VAL A 6 -15.76 -24.37 -21.33
CA VAL A 6 -15.58 -24.92 -19.97
C VAL A 6 -16.46 -24.13 -19.00
N ARG A 7 -17.48 -24.81 -18.46
CA ARG A 7 -18.42 -24.21 -17.51
C ARG A 7 -17.67 -23.97 -16.19
N ARG A 8 -17.48 -22.70 -15.84
CA ARG A 8 -16.83 -22.29 -14.58
C ARG A 8 -17.46 -23.00 -13.37
N THR A 9 -16.66 -23.39 -12.39
CA THR A 9 -17.16 -23.94 -11.12
C THR A 9 -17.83 -22.85 -10.27
N GLN A 10 -18.59 -23.26 -9.26
CA GLN A 10 -19.21 -22.32 -8.31
C GLN A 10 -18.14 -21.48 -7.58
N ASP A 11 -17.02 -22.09 -7.21
CA ASP A 11 -15.91 -21.41 -6.53
C ASP A 11 -15.22 -20.39 -7.43
N GLN A 12 -15.02 -20.72 -8.72
CA GLN A 12 -14.47 -19.77 -9.69
C GLN A 12 -15.36 -18.54 -9.88
N ARG A 13 -16.68 -18.73 -9.96
CA ARG A 13 -17.64 -17.60 -10.04
C ARG A 13 -17.64 -16.76 -8.76
N ARG A 14 -17.49 -17.40 -7.60
CA ARG A 14 -17.41 -16.71 -6.31
C ARG A 14 -16.16 -15.85 -6.23
N ALA A 15 -14.99 -16.40 -6.58
CA ALA A 15 -13.73 -15.67 -6.59
C ALA A 15 -13.73 -14.51 -7.60
N GLU A 16 -14.31 -14.71 -8.80
CA GLU A 16 -14.45 -13.66 -9.81
C GLU A 16 -15.33 -12.51 -9.32
N THR A 17 -16.47 -12.83 -8.69
CA THR A 17 -17.36 -11.84 -8.07
C THR A 17 -16.64 -11.06 -6.98
N GLU A 18 -15.95 -11.76 -6.08
CA GLU A 18 -15.20 -11.16 -4.98
C GLU A 18 -14.14 -10.18 -5.50
N ARG A 19 -13.34 -10.58 -6.50
CA ARG A 19 -12.32 -9.71 -7.11
C ARG A 19 -12.94 -8.46 -7.73
N ARG A 20 -14.02 -8.60 -8.51
CA ARG A 20 -14.69 -7.45 -9.16
C ARG A 20 -15.26 -6.47 -8.14
N VAL A 21 -15.84 -6.97 -7.05
CA VAL A 21 -16.35 -6.14 -5.95
C VAL A 21 -15.21 -5.41 -5.25
N LEU A 22 -14.10 -6.09 -4.99
CA LEU A 22 -12.92 -5.51 -4.35
C LEU A 22 -12.27 -4.42 -5.22
N ASP A 23 -12.11 -4.67 -6.52
CA ASP A 23 -11.61 -3.70 -7.50
C ASP A 23 -12.50 -2.45 -7.55
N ALA A 24 -13.82 -2.64 -7.59
CA ALA A 24 -14.77 -1.53 -7.57
C ALA A 24 -14.68 -0.70 -6.28
N ALA A 25 -14.51 -1.37 -5.12
CA ALA A 25 -14.33 -0.70 -3.84
C ALA A 25 -13.02 0.12 -3.82
N VAL A 26 -11.89 -0.47 -4.23
CA VAL A 26 -10.60 0.23 -4.37
C VAL A 26 -10.75 1.50 -5.20
N GLN A 27 -11.38 1.39 -6.37
CA GLN A 27 -11.57 2.51 -7.30
C GLN A 27 -12.42 3.63 -6.70
N LEU A 28 -13.48 3.28 -5.96
CA LEU A 28 -14.34 4.27 -5.30
C LEU A 28 -13.61 4.96 -4.16
N ILE A 29 -12.91 4.21 -3.31
CA ILE A 29 -12.14 4.74 -2.17
C ILE A 29 -11.05 5.69 -2.67
N ALA A 30 -10.32 5.30 -3.72
CA ALA A 30 -9.28 6.13 -4.33
C ALA A 30 -9.78 7.48 -4.85
N ARG A 31 -11.08 7.60 -5.19
CA ARG A 31 -11.67 8.84 -5.72
C ARG A 31 -12.27 9.75 -4.65
N LYS A 32 -12.88 9.19 -3.60
CA LYS A 32 -13.70 9.97 -2.66
C LYS A 32 -13.55 9.60 -1.18
N GLY A 33 -12.52 8.83 -0.84
CA GLY A 33 -12.25 8.37 0.52
C GLY A 33 -13.13 7.19 0.93
N SER A 34 -12.75 6.48 1.99
CA SER A 34 -13.49 5.30 2.43
C SER A 34 -14.84 5.67 3.00
N ARG A 35 -14.93 6.75 3.78
CA ARG A 35 -16.14 7.18 4.50
C ARG A 35 -17.36 7.35 3.59
N ALA A 36 -17.15 7.79 2.35
CA ALA A 36 -18.22 8.03 1.38
C ALA A 36 -18.66 6.78 0.58
N VAL A 37 -17.98 5.63 0.75
CA VAL A 37 -18.29 4.39 0.01
C VAL A 37 -19.38 3.58 0.72
N THR A 38 -20.35 3.04 -0.04
CA THR A 38 -21.41 2.16 0.47
C THR A 38 -21.46 0.82 -0.28
N LEU A 39 -21.95 -0.25 0.37
CA LEU A 39 -22.08 -1.56 -0.28
C LEU A 39 -22.95 -1.52 -1.54
N ALA A 40 -24.00 -0.68 -1.55
CA ALA A 40 -24.88 -0.54 -2.70
C ALA A 40 -24.18 0.11 -3.90
N GLU A 41 -23.34 1.10 -3.65
CA GLU A 41 -22.56 1.77 -4.68
C GLU A 41 -21.45 0.87 -5.23
N VAL A 42 -20.75 0.14 -4.35
CA VAL A 42 -19.76 -0.86 -4.76
C VAL A 42 -20.42 -1.93 -5.62
N GLY A 43 -21.60 -2.42 -5.22
CA GLY A 43 -22.38 -3.37 -6.00
C GLY A 43 -22.67 -2.83 -7.40
N ARG A 44 -23.26 -1.63 -7.51
CA ARG A 44 -23.54 -1.00 -8.80
C ARG A 44 -22.29 -0.85 -9.66
N ALA A 45 -21.18 -0.41 -9.08
CA ALA A 45 -19.90 -0.25 -9.79
C ALA A 45 -19.30 -1.59 -10.25
N ALA A 46 -19.52 -2.68 -9.50
CA ALA A 46 -19.05 -4.02 -9.84
C ALA A 46 -20.00 -4.78 -10.79
N GLY A 47 -21.22 -4.27 -11.02
CA GLY A 47 -22.27 -4.93 -11.80
C GLY A 47 -23.11 -5.94 -11.00
N TYR A 48 -23.16 -5.80 -9.68
CA TYR A 48 -23.86 -6.70 -8.76
C TYR A 48 -24.85 -5.96 -7.84
N SER A 49 -25.78 -6.71 -7.24
CA SER A 49 -26.69 -6.14 -6.24
C SER A 49 -25.98 -5.91 -4.91
N ARG A 50 -26.53 -5.02 -4.06
CA ARG A 50 -26.07 -4.83 -2.67
C ARG A 50 -26.05 -6.16 -1.89
N GLY A 51 -27.04 -7.03 -2.13
CA GLY A 51 -27.15 -8.33 -1.47
C GLY A 51 -26.00 -9.27 -1.80
N ILE A 52 -25.51 -9.26 -3.05
CA ILE A 52 -24.32 -10.03 -3.44
C ILE A 52 -23.09 -9.52 -2.69
N VAL A 53 -22.88 -8.19 -2.64
CA VAL A 53 -21.74 -7.61 -1.91
C VAL A 53 -21.79 -8.00 -0.43
N HIS A 54 -22.96 -7.87 0.21
CA HIS A 54 -23.17 -8.28 1.60
C HIS A 54 -22.94 -9.79 1.78
N SER A 55 -23.34 -10.64 0.84
CA SER A 55 -23.09 -12.09 0.92
C SER A 55 -21.61 -12.45 0.87
N HIS A 56 -20.79 -11.64 0.20
CA HIS A 56 -19.34 -11.89 0.08
C HIS A 56 -18.54 -11.30 1.25
N PHE A 57 -18.87 -10.07 1.66
CA PHE A 57 -18.06 -9.30 2.60
C PHE A 57 -18.75 -9.07 3.94
N GLY A 58 -20.04 -9.38 4.08
CA GLY A 58 -20.81 -9.09 5.29
C GLY A 58 -21.11 -7.59 5.41
N SER A 59 -20.25 -6.85 6.10
CA SER A 59 -20.44 -5.42 6.35
C SER A 59 -19.59 -4.50 5.46
N ARG A 60 -19.86 -3.19 5.53
CA ARG A 60 -19.02 -2.17 4.91
C ARG A 60 -17.62 -2.18 5.51
N GLU A 61 -17.52 -2.34 6.81
CA GLU A 61 -16.27 -2.35 7.57
C GLU A 61 -15.40 -3.54 7.16
N GLN A 62 -16.01 -4.72 7.02
CA GLN A 62 -15.32 -5.93 6.54
C GLN A 62 -14.87 -5.80 5.07
N LEU A 63 -15.64 -5.11 4.22
CA LEU A 63 -15.18 -4.76 2.87
C LEU A 63 -13.98 -3.81 2.92
N ILE A 64 -14.00 -2.78 3.77
CA ILE A 64 -12.87 -1.85 3.94
C ILE A 64 -11.63 -2.59 4.43
N GLU A 65 -11.76 -3.48 5.42
CA GLU A 65 -10.66 -4.34 5.85
C GLU A 65 -10.09 -5.18 4.71
N ALA A 66 -10.96 -5.76 3.87
CA ALA A 66 -10.52 -6.54 2.72
C ALA A 66 -9.76 -5.67 1.71
N VAL A 67 -10.20 -4.43 1.48
CA VAL A 67 -9.47 -3.47 0.64
C VAL A 67 -8.11 -3.12 1.24
N VAL A 68 -8.02 -2.88 2.55
CA VAL A 68 -6.75 -2.61 3.24
C VAL A 68 -5.80 -3.79 3.05
N ARG A 69 -6.27 -5.03 3.24
CA ARG A 69 -5.48 -6.25 3.02
C ARG A 69 -5.06 -6.45 1.55
N ASP A 70 -5.91 -6.09 0.59
CA ASP A 70 -5.56 -6.17 -0.84
C ASP A 70 -4.48 -5.14 -1.20
N ALA A 71 -4.64 -3.91 -0.72
CA ALA A 71 -3.64 -2.85 -0.84
C ALA A 71 -2.41 -3.07 0.06
N GLN A 72 -2.28 -4.22 0.74
CA GLN A 72 -1.03 -4.67 1.36
C GLN A 72 -0.17 -5.51 0.41
N ARG A 73 -0.76 -6.09 -0.64
CA ARG A 73 -0.07 -7.01 -1.56
C ARG A 73 0.78 -6.29 -2.61
N PHE A 74 1.55 -5.30 -2.18
CA PHE A 74 2.58 -4.75 -3.06
C PHE A 74 3.77 -5.73 -3.08
N PRO A 75 4.31 -6.06 -4.27
CA PRO A 75 5.48 -6.91 -4.36
C PRO A 75 6.63 -6.20 -3.64
N VAL A 76 7.10 -6.79 -2.54
CA VAL A 76 8.39 -6.44 -1.96
C VAL A 76 9.43 -7.14 -2.81
N PRO A 77 10.32 -6.42 -3.52
CA PRO A 77 11.37 -7.07 -4.28
C PRO A 77 12.23 -7.91 -3.35
N GLY A 78 12.68 -9.08 -3.83
CA GLY A 78 13.75 -9.80 -3.16
C GLY A 78 14.98 -8.89 -3.14
N THR A 79 15.53 -8.63 -1.96
CA THR A 79 16.65 -7.71 -1.82
C THR A 79 17.96 -8.49 -1.73
N THR A 80 18.95 -8.04 -2.50
CA THR A 80 20.31 -8.62 -2.54
C THR A 80 21.33 -7.53 -2.30
N GLY A 81 22.55 -7.90 -1.89
CA GLY A 81 23.61 -6.93 -1.57
C GLY A 81 23.61 -6.52 -0.09
N THR A 82 24.23 -5.38 0.18
CA THR A 82 24.42 -4.84 1.53
C THR A 82 23.12 -4.31 2.14
N GLY A 83 23.07 -4.10 3.45
CA GLY A 83 21.92 -3.49 4.12
C GLY A 83 21.53 -2.14 3.50
N LEU A 84 22.50 -1.31 3.13
CA LEU A 84 22.22 -0.04 2.43
C LEU A 84 21.59 -0.25 1.03
N ASP A 85 22.04 -1.25 0.26
CA ASP A 85 21.46 -1.57 -1.05
C ASP A 85 20.03 -2.11 -0.92
N ARG A 86 19.81 -2.96 0.08
CA ARG A 86 18.47 -3.48 0.38
C ARG A 86 17.53 -2.35 0.77
N LEU A 87 18.00 -1.38 1.57
CA LEU A 87 17.21 -0.22 1.98
C LEU A 87 16.86 0.68 0.79
N ALA A 88 17.83 0.96 -0.08
CA ALA A 88 17.60 1.71 -1.32
C ALA A 88 16.56 1.00 -2.20
N THR A 89 16.68 -0.32 -2.39
CA THR A 89 15.73 -1.12 -3.17
C THR A 89 14.30 -1.05 -2.60
N LEU A 90 14.14 -1.08 -1.28
CA LEU A 90 12.84 -0.95 -0.62
C LEU A 90 12.22 0.45 -0.84
N VAL A 91 13.04 1.49 -0.75
CA VAL A 91 12.63 2.88 -1.00
C VAL A 91 12.22 3.07 -2.45
N GLU A 92 13.01 2.58 -3.41
CA GLU A 92 12.71 2.60 -4.84
C GLU A 92 11.40 1.87 -5.15
N ALA A 93 11.21 0.67 -4.60
CA ALA A 93 10.00 -0.09 -4.78
C ALA A 93 8.76 0.65 -4.27
N TYR A 94 8.85 1.28 -3.09
CA TYR A 94 7.76 2.09 -2.56
C TYR A 94 7.44 3.27 -3.50
N LEU A 95 8.47 4.04 -3.90
CA LEU A 95 8.29 5.22 -4.75
C LEU A 95 7.79 4.85 -6.14
N GLY A 96 8.23 3.73 -6.70
CA GLY A 96 7.71 3.18 -7.96
C GLY A 96 6.22 2.82 -7.87
N ASN A 97 5.78 2.24 -6.75
CA ASN A 97 4.36 1.95 -6.51
C ASN A 97 3.51 3.22 -6.37
N VAL A 98 4.08 4.27 -5.77
CA VAL A 98 3.48 5.61 -5.74
C VAL A 98 3.39 6.17 -7.16
N HIS A 99 4.51 6.26 -7.88
CA HIS A 99 4.59 6.77 -9.25
C HIS A 99 3.62 6.08 -10.21
N ALA A 100 3.43 4.76 -10.08
CA ALA A 100 2.51 3.99 -10.93
C ALA A 100 1.03 4.41 -10.82
N ARG A 101 0.67 5.25 -9.83
CA ARG A 101 -0.69 5.82 -9.63
C ARG A 101 -1.80 4.77 -9.66
N ARG A 102 -1.51 3.56 -9.18
CA ARG A 102 -2.52 2.51 -9.11
C ARG A 102 -3.62 2.95 -8.13
N PRO A 103 -4.91 2.70 -8.46
CA PRO A 103 -6.02 2.99 -7.57
C PRO A 103 -5.84 2.40 -6.17
N ALA A 104 -5.22 1.22 -6.06
CA ALA A 104 -4.88 0.59 -4.78
C ALA A 104 -3.94 1.46 -3.92
N THR A 105 -2.92 2.08 -4.53
CA THR A 105 -1.99 2.98 -3.83
C THR A 105 -2.70 4.24 -3.34
N GLY A 106 -3.56 4.83 -4.19
CA GLY A 106 -4.35 6.00 -3.80
C GLY A 106 -5.33 5.69 -2.67
N ALA A 107 -6.07 4.57 -2.77
CA ALA A 107 -6.98 4.11 -1.73
C ALA A 107 -6.25 3.85 -0.41
N PHE A 108 -5.07 3.24 -0.47
CA PHE A 108 -4.22 3.00 0.70
C PHE A 108 -3.78 4.29 1.40
N LEU A 109 -3.30 5.28 0.65
CA LEU A 109 -2.85 6.55 1.22
C LEU A 109 -4.01 7.37 1.80
N LEU A 110 -5.17 7.39 1.13
CA LEU A 110 -6.36 8.05 1.64
C LEU A 110 -6.88 7.39 2.92
N MET A 111 -6.99 6.05 2.93
CA MET A 111 -7.40 5.32 4.13
C MET A 111 -6.38 5.45 5.26
N TRP A 112 -5.09 5.53 4.96
CA TRP A 112 -4.07 5.84 5.97
C TRP A 112 -4.31 7.23 6.58
N ALA A 113 -4.56 8.26 5.76
CA ALA A 113 -4.88 9.60 6.26
C ALA A 113 -6.17 9.61 7.10
N GLU A 114 -7.21 8.89 6.67
CA GLU A 114 -8.45 8.72 7.44
C GLU A 114 -8.19 7.97 8.76
N SER A 115 -7.27 7.01 8.80
CA SER A 115 -6.93 6.26 10.02
C SER A 115 -6.34 7.13 11.13
N VAL A 116 -5.64 8.21 10.76
CA VAL A 116 -5.11 9.20 11.70
C VAL A 116 -6.24 10.00 12.36
N ALA A 117 -7.35 10.20 11.65
CA ALA A 117 -8.53 10.90 12.13
C ALA A 117 -9.51 9.95 12.86
N SER A 118 -9.09 9.36 13.98
CA SER A 118 -9.92 8.57 14.92
C SER A 118 -10.95 7.63 14.27
N GLU A 119 -10.59 6.95 13.19
CA GLU A 119 -11.45 5.97 12.51
C GLU A 119 -11.34 4.61 13.22
N PRO A 120 -12.42 4.08 13.84
CA PRO A 120 -12.33 2.90 14.69
C PRO A 120 -11.85 1.63 13.98
N VAL A 121 -12.11 1.51 12.66
CA VAL A 121 -11.73 0.34 11.88
C VAL A 121 -10.33 0.53 11.30
N LEU A 122 -10.06 1.68 10.70
CA LEU A 122 -8.78 1.92 10.04
C LEU A 122 -7.63 2.11 11.03
N GLY A 123 -7.88 2.76 12.17
CA GLY A 123 -6.85 3.09 13.16
C GLY A 123 -6.00 1.89 13.58
N PRO A 124 -6.59 0.82 14.14
CA PRO A 124 -5.84 -0.38 14.54
C PRO A 124 -5.11 -1.06 13.38
N LEU A 125 -5.74 -1.15 12.20
CA LEU A 125 -5.18 -1.82 11.03
C LEU A 125 -3.93 -1.10 10.50
N TYR A 126 -3.97 0.22 10.45
CA TYR A 126 -2.85 1.04 9.98
C TYR A 126 -1.78 1.23 11.04
N ALA A 127 -2.15 1.29 12.33
CA ALA A 127 -1.17 1.34 13.42
C ALA A 127 -0.28 0.10 13.45
N GLU A 128 -0.88 -1.10 13.31
CA GLU A 128 -0.12 -2.35 13.23
C GLU A 128 0.78 -2.37 11.98
N ARG A 129 0.24 -1.97 10.83
CA ARG A 129 0.98 -1.94 9.56
C ARG A 129 2.16 -0.98 9.61
N ASP A 130 1.96 0.23 10.11
CA ASP A 130 3.03 1.22 10.21
C ASP A 130 4.10 0.77 11.21
N ARG A 131 3.72 0.10 12.31
CA ARG A 131 4.68 -0.48 13.26
C ARG A 131 5.52 -1.57 12.59
N SER A 132 4.88 -2.53 11.92
CA SER A 132 5.55 -3.62 11.22
C SER A 132 6.49 -3.11 10.12
N PHE A 133 6.08 -2.08 9.36
CA PHE A 133 6.92 -1.51 8.31
C PHE A 133 8.11 -0.72 8.86
N ARG A 134 7.92 0.07 9.94
CA ARG A 134 9.04 0.71 10.64
C ARG A 134 10.04 -0.31 11.17
N GLN A 135 9.54 -1.38 11.77
CA GLN A 135 10.41 -2.46 12.26
C GLN A 135 11.20 -3.09 11.13
N SER A 136 10.55 -3.39 10.00
CA SER A 136 11.23 -3.98 8.83
C SER A 136 12.34 -3.06 8.28
N LEU A 137 12.10 -1.74 8.25
CA LEU A 137 13.13 -0.77 7.85
C LEU A 137 14.29 -0.73 8.85
N ALA A 138 13.99 -0.71 10.15
CA ALA A 138 14.99 -0.72 11.21
C ALA A 138 15.83 -2.02 11.19
N ASP A 139 15.22 -3.16 10.91
CA ASP A 139 15.92 -4.45 10.76
C ASP A 139 16.96 -4.38 9.62
N VAL A 140 16.59 -3.83 8.47
CA VAL A 140 17.52 -3.65 7.33
C VAL A 140 18.65 -2.66 7.66
N VAL A 141 18.37 -1.63 8.46
CA VAL A 141 19.41 -0.71 8.93
C VAL A 141 20.38 -1.41 9.88
N ARG A 142 19.89 -2.28 10.79
CA ARG A 142 20.76 -3.09 11.67
C ARG A 142 21.65 -4.03 10.88
N ASP A 143 21.10 -4.68 9.85
CA ASP A 143 21.89 -5.51 8.93
C ASP A 143 22.99 -4.69 8.25
N GLY A 144 22.67 -3.46 7.81
CA GLY A 144 23.62 -2.54 7.18
C GLY A 144 24.73 -2.07 8.12
N ILE A 145 24.43 -1.89 9.41
CA ILE A 145 25.45 -1.56 10.41
C ILE A 145 26.36 -2.79 10.61
N ALA A 146 25.78 -3.98 10.69
CA ALA A 146 26.51 -5.23 10.90
C ALA A 146 27.44 -5.58 9.72
N ASP A 147 27.04 -5.29 8.48
CA ASP A 147 27.85 -5.51 7.28
C ASP A 147 28.77 -4.33 6.90
N GLY A 148 28.69 -3.24 7.66
CA GLY A 148 29.52 -2.04 7.48
C GLY A 148 29.10 -1.14 6.30
N SER A 149 27.95 -1.37 5.68
CA SER A 149 27.41 -0.48 4.64
C SER A 149 26.68 0.74 5.18
N VAL A 150 26.24 0.69 6.44
CA VAL A 150 25.60 1.80 7.15
C VAL A 150 26.50 2.25 8.31
N ARG A 151 26.64 3.57 8.48
CA ARG A 151 27.40 4.21 9.55
C ARG A 151 26.99 3.69 10.93
N ALA A 152 27.99 3.40 11.76
CA ALA A 152 27.79 2.74 13.06
C ALA A 152 27.06 3.60 14.11
N ASP A 153 26.98 4.91 13.91
CA ASP A 153 26.29 5.86 14.79
C ASP A 153 24.81 6.09 14.41
N ALA A 154 24.31 5.44 13.35
CA ALA A 154 22.90 5.53 12.99
C ALA A 154 22.03 4.76 14.01
N ASP A 155 20.95 5.40 14.48
CA ASP A 155 19.90 4.75 15.26
C ASP A 155 18.90 4.07 14.29
N PRO A 156 18.80 2.72 14.28
CA PRO A 156 17.94 2.00 13.35
C PRO A 156 16.46 2.33 13.48
N ASP A 157 15.98 2.52 14.70
CA ASP A 157 14.57 2.76 14.96
C ASP A 157 14.20 4.20 14.56
N ALA A 158 15.09 5.16 14.83
CA ALA A 158 14.93 6.54 14.36
C ALA A 158 14.95 6.62 12.82
N VAL A 159 15.88 5.91 12.17
CA VAL A 159 15.94 5.83 10.70
C VAL A 159 14.65 5.21 10.14
N GLY A 160 14.14 4.13 10.75
CA GLY A 160 12.87 3.52 10.34
C GLY A 160 11.68 4.51 10.42
N VAL A 161 11.61 5.34 11.46
CA VAL A 161 10.62 6.42 11.59
C VAL A 161 10.78 7.48 10.49
N LEU A 162 12.01 7.97 10.28
CA LEU A 162 12.32 9.00 9.29
C LEU A 162 11.95 8.53 7.88
N LEU A 163 12.32 7.31 7.52
CA LEU A 163 12.03 6.75 6.20
C LEU A 163 10.54 6.54 5.98
N LEU A 164 9.81 5.95 6.94
CA LEU A 164 8.36 5.84 6.79
C LEU A 164 7.72 7.24 6.65
N GLY A 165 8.14 8.22 7.45
CA GLY A 165 7.64 9.59 7.36
C GLY A 165 7.86 10.22 5.99
N LEU A 166 9.08 10.10 5.45
CA LEU A 166 9.43 10.57 4.10
C LEU A 166 8.57 9.91 3.03
N LEU A 167 8.50 8.58 3.03
CA LEU A 167 7.73 7.80 2.05
C LEU A 167 6.23 8.12 2.10
N ARG A 168 5.65 8.26 3.29
CA ARG A 168 4.24 8.67 3.46
C ARG A 168 4.00 10.10 3.01
N GLY A 169 4.90 11.02 3.37
CA GLY A 169 4.81 12.42 2.98
C GLY A 169 4.85 12.60 1.45
N ILE A 170 5.79 11.94 0.78
CA ILE A 170 5.87 11.92 -0.68
C ILE A 170 4.61 11.31 -1.31
N GLY A 171 4.16 10.17 -0.79
CA GLY A 171 2.90 9.55 -1.24
C GLY A 171 1.70 10.50 -1.11
N MET A 172 1.60 11.20 0.02
CA MET A 172 0.52 12.15 0.28
C MET A 172 0.56 13.35 -0.68
N GLN A 173 1.76 13.85 -0.99
CA GLN A 173 1.91 14.90 -2.00
C GLN A 173 1.37 14.44 -3.36
N GLN A 174 1.52 13.17 -3.75
CA GLN A 174 0.98 12.71 -5.03
C GLN A 174 -0.55 12.65 -5.09
N VAL A 175 -1.20 12.29 -3.98
CA VAL A 175 -2.67 12.15 -3.93
C VAL A 175 -3.38 13.45 -3.55
N SER A 176 -2.63 14.47 -3.14
CA SER A 176 -3.16 15.80 -2.84
C SER A 176 -3.71 16.49 -4.10
N PRO A 177 -4.79 17.29 -4.00
CA PRO A 177 -5.34 18.06 -5.13
C PRO A 177 -4.34 19.04 -5.77
N ALA A 178 -3.42 19.61 -4.96
CA ALA A 178 -2.32 20.45 -5.43
C ALA A 178 -1.01 19.66 -5.59
N GLY A 179 -1.13 18.35 -5.74
CA GLY A 179 -0.04 17.40 -5.63
C GLY A 179 1.00 17.50 -6.74
N VAL A 180 2.24 17.22 -6.38
CA VAL A 180 3.35 17.07 -7.33
C VAL A 180 3.39 15.62 -7.79
N SER A 181 3.68 15.40 -9.08
CA SER A 181 3.93 14.04 -9.55
C SER A 181 5.25 13.55 -8.96
N VAL A 182 5.22 12.45 -8.23
CA VAL A 182 6.44 11.68 -7.98
C VAL A 182 6.88 11.16 -9.33
N ASP A 183 8.10 11.47 -9.74
CA ASP A 183 8.70 10.99 -10.98
C ASP A 183 10.02 10.27 -10.68
N ALA A 184 10.67 9.75 -11.72
CA ALA A 184 11.92 9.04 -11.60
C ALA A 184 13.02 9.91 -10.97
N VAL A 185 13.05 11.21 -11.29
CA VAL A 185 14.04 12.16 -10.78
C VAL A 185 13.89 12.32 -9.27
N LEU A 186 12.67 12.52 -8.77
CA LEU A 186 12.43 12.59 -7.32
C LEU A 186 12.81 11.28 -6.63
N ALA A 187 12.49 10.13 -7.24
CA ALA A 187 12.86 8.83 -6.67
C ALA A 187 14.38 8.67 -6.55
N GLU A 188 15.12 9.01 -7.60
CA GLU A 188 16.59 9.01 -7.60
C GLU A 188 17.16 9.95 -6.53
N GLN A 189 16.61 11.17 -6.40
CA GLN A 189 17.05 12.13 -5.37
C GLN A 189 16.83 11.62 -3.94
N VAL A 190 15.72 10.93 -3.69
CA VAL A 190 15.43 10.34 -2.38
C VAL A 190 16.41 9.21 -2.05
N VAL A 191 16.72 8.34 -3.02
CA VAL A 191 17.69 7.26 -2.85
C VAL A 191 19.11 7.81 -2.64
N GLU A 192 19.48 8.85 -3.38
CA GLU A 192 20.78 9.49 -3.22
C GLU A 192 20.92 10.14 -1.84
N LEU A 193 19.87 10.82 -1.36
CA LEU A 193 19.83 11.39 -0.02
C LEU A 193 19.96 10.31 1.07
N LEU A 194 19.25 9.19 0.90
CA LEU A 194 19.37 8.02 1.77
C LEU A 194 20.83 7.53 1.82
N ARG A 195 21.43 7.28 0.65
CA ARG A 195 22.80 6.74 0.55
C ARG A 195 23.82 7.68 1.18
N ARG A 196 23.76 8.97 0.89
CA ARG A 196 24.66 9.96 1.50
C ARG A 196 24.47 10.09 3.00
N GLY A 197 23.24 9.98 3.49
CA GLY A 197 22.93 10.13 4.91
C GLY A 197 23.32 8.94 5.77
N LEU A 198 23.41 7.75 5.18
CA LEU A 198 23.59 6.49 5.91
C LEU A 198 24.87 5.73 5.59
N ALA A 199 25.55 5.96 4.47
CA ALA A 199 26.78 5.24 4.14
C ALA A 199 27.86 5.39 5.23
N ALA A 200 28.59 4.30 5.50
CA ALA A 200 29.71 4.25 6.44
C ALA A 200 31.00 4.87 5.87
#